data_AF-A0A7L1TH65-F1
#
_entry.id   AF-A0A7L1TH65-F1
#
_cell.length_a   1.000
_cell.length_b   1.000
_cell.length_c   1.000
_cell.angle_alpha   90.00
_cell.angle_beta   90.00
_cell.angle_gamma   90.00
#
_symmetry.space_group_name_H-M   'P 1'
#
loop_
_entity.id
_entity.type
_entity.pdbx_description
1 polymer ?
#
loop_
_entity_poly.entity_id
_entity_poly.type
_entity_poly.pdbx_seq_one_letter_code
_entity_poly.pdbx_strand_id
1 'polypeptide(L)'
;RRAQLRCCLERLKQQVPVGTGPARPTTLSLLHRARLHIQRLEAQELRARRAKDQLRNRQRSLRRQLELLLSPDGGERSRADSLDSSQLSEPSEGGRGNKC
;
A
#
# COMPACT_ATOMS: atom_id res chain seq x y z
N ARG A 1 -42.46 -26.26 6.21
CA ARG A 1 -41.95 -25.09 6.95
C ARG A 1 -40.83 -25.43 7.97
N ARG A 2 -41.05 -26.28 9.00
CA ARG A 2 -39.98 -26.59 10.01
C ARG A 2 -38.75 -27.32 9.44
N ALA A 3 -38.93 -28.22 8.48
CA ALA A 3 -37.83 -28.92 7.82
C ALA A 3 -36.90 -27.98 7.03
N GLN A 4 -37.46 -27.02 6.29
CA GLN A 4 -36.69 -26.02 5.55
C GLN A 4 -35.81 -25.17 6.48
N LEU A 5 -36.34 -24.73 7.63
CA LEU A 5 -35.56 -23.99 8.62
C LEU A 5 -34.37 -24.80 9.13
N ARG A 6 -34.58 -26.09 9.44
CA ARG A 6 -33.51 -26.99 9.87
C ARG A 6 -32.41 -27.08 8.80
N CYS A 7 -32.78 -27.29 7.53
CA CYS A 7 -31.82 -27.34 6.44
C CYS A 7 -31.04 -26.02 6.28
N CYS A 8 -31.69 -24.86 6.43
CA CYS A 8 -31.00 -23.57 6.38
C CYS A 8 -30.01 -23.39 7.53
N LEU A 9 -30.37 -23.80 8.75
CA LEU A 9 -29.48 -23.71 9.90
C LEU A 9 -28.29 -24.67 9.80
N GLU A 10 -28.49 -25.89 9.28
CA GLU A 10 -27.39 -26.82 9.05
C GLU A 10 -26.40 -26.29 8.02
N ARG A 11 -26.87 -25.73 6.90
CA ARG A 11 -25.99 -25.06 5.92
C ARG A 11 -25.20 -23.91 6.55
N LEU A 12 -25.85 -23.11 7.39
CA LEU A 12 -25.18 -21.99 8.06
C LEU A 12 -24.08 -22.49 9.01
N LYS A 13 -24.30 -23.59 9.74
CA LYS A 13 -23.27 -24.18 10.61
C LYS A 13 -22.01 -24.60 9.85
N GLN A 14 -22.14 -25.08 8.61
CA GLN A 14 -21.00 -25.49 7.79
C GLN A 14 -20.15 -24.31 7.30
N GLN A 15 -20.73 -23.11 7.21
CA GLN A 15 -20.05 -21.90 6.72
C GLN A 15 -19.44 -21.04 7.83
N VAL A 16 -19.96 -21.16 9.05
CA VAL A 16 -19.48 -20.38 10.19
C VAL A 16 -18.38 -21.16 10.90
N PRO A 17 -17.22 -20.54 11.21
CA PRO A 17 -16.16 -21.22 11.93
C PRO A 17 -16.69 -21.75 13.27
N VAL A 18 -16.58 -23.07 13.44
CA VAL A 18 -16.98 -23.78 14.64
C VAL A 18 -15.97 -23.44 15.73
N GLY A 19 -16.19 -22.32 16.43
CA GLY A 19 -15.39 -21.97 17.60
C GLY A 19 -15.54 -23.01 18.71
N THR A 20 -14.69 -22.91 19.74
CA THR A 20 -14.71 -23.68 21.00
C THR A 20 -15.93 -23.36 21.87
N GLY A 21 -17.10 -23.26 21.24
CA GLY A 21 -18.37 -23.05 21.91
C GLY A 21 -19.00 -24.37 22.34
N PRO A 22 -20.16 -24.32 23.01
CA PRO A 22 -20.85 -25.51 23.46
C PRO A 22 -21.11 -26.48 22.30
N ALA A 23 -20.99 -27.78 22.57
CA ALA A 23 -21.21 -28.87 21.61
C ALA A 23 -22.58 -28.80 20.90
N ARG A 24 -23.56 -28.10 21.51
CA ARG A 24 -24.86 -27.78 20.90
C ARG A 24 -25.06 -26.27 20.81
N PRO A 25 -24.84 -25.64 19.64
CA PRO A 25 -25.10 -24.22 19.47
C PRO A 25 -26.60 -23.93 19.41
N THR A 26 -27.05 -22.88 20.12
CA THR A 26 -28.42 -22.35 19.97
C THR A 26 -28.56 -21.57 18.66
N THR A 27 -29.77 -21.48 18.10
CA THR A 27 -30.04 -20.72 16.85
C THR A 27 -29.54 -19.27 16.94
N LEU A 28 -29.77 -18.58 18.06
CA LEU A 28 -29.31 -17.21 18.26
C LEU A 28 -27.78 -17.12 18.26
N SER A 29 -27.10 -18.02 18.98
CA SER A 29 -25.62 -18.03 19.02
C SER A 29 -24.99 -18.28 17.65
N LEU A 30 -25.65 -19.07 16.80
CA LEU A 30 -25.20 -19.32 15.42
C LEU A 30 -25.35 -18.07 14.56
N LEU A 31 -26.51 -17.40 14.62
CA LEU A 31 -26.75 -16.16 13.86
C LEU A 31 -25.80 -15.04 14.27
N HIS A 32 -25.53 -14.91 15.58
CA HIS A 32 -24.57 -13.93 16.09
C HIS A 32 -23.15 -14.20 15.55
N ARG A 33 -22.69 -15.45 15.60
CA ARG A 33 -21.37 -15.84 15.05
C ARG A 33 -21.29 -15.66 13.54
N ALA A 34 -22.36 -15.96 12.80
CA ALA A 34 -22.42 -15.74 11.36
C ALA A 34 -22.21 -14.25 11.02
N ARG A 35 -22.89 -13.35 11.74
CA ARG A 35 -22.72 -11.90 11.59
C ARG A 35 -21.27 -11.47 11.84
N LEU A 36 -20.68 -11.94 12.95
CA LEU A 36 -19.28 -11.63 13.26
C LEU A 36 -18.31 -12.21 12.23
N HIS A 37 -18.60 -13.38 11.68
CA HIS A 37 -17.75 -14.00 10.67
C HIS A 37 -17.75 -13.18 9.38
N ILE A 38 -18.92 -12.72 8.92
CA ILE A 38 -19.04 -11.82 7.77
C ILE A 38 -18.22 -10.55 7.99
N GLN A 39 -18.39 -9.88 9.12
CA GLN A 39 -17.62 -8.66 9.44
C GLN A 39 -16.10 -8.89 9.46
N ARG A 40 -15.65 -10.05 9.95
CA ARG A 40 -14.23 -10.41 9.92
C ARG A 40 -13.73 -10.65 8.50
N LEU A 41 -14.50 -11.35 7.66
CA LEU A 41 -14.17 -11.58 6.27
C LEU A 41 -14.07 -10.26 5.50
N GLU A 42 -15.02 -9.35 5.67
CA GLU A 42 -15.00 -8.02 5.05
C GLU A 42 -13.76 -7.22 5.48
N ALA A 43 -13.43 -7.25 6.77
CA ALA A 43 -12.22 -6.58 7.28
C ALA A 43 -10.94 -7.21 6.72
N GLN A 44 -10.88 -8.53 6.59
CA GLN A 44 -9.75 -9.25 6.01
C GLN A 44 -9.60 -8.94 4.52
N GLU A 45 -10.69 -8.93 3.77
CA GLU A 45 -10.70 -8.57 2.35
C GLU A 45 -10.17 -7.16 2.14
N LEU A 46 -10.63 -6.18 2.93
CA LEU A 46 -10.15 -4.81 2.87
C LEU A 46 -8.63 -4.72 3.14
N ARG A 47 -8.14 -5.45 4.15
CA ARG A 47 -6.70 -5.50 4.48
C ARG A 47 -5.89 -6.13 3.36
N ALA A 48 -6.34 -7.27 2.83
CA ALA A 48 -5.68 -7.97 1.74
C ALA A 48 -5.64 -7.10 0.48
N ARG A 49 -6.72 -6.38 0.18
CA ARG A 49 -6.79 -5.45 -0.94
C ARG A 49 -5.76 -4.33 -0.80
N ARG A 50 -5.69 -3.69 0.37
CA ARG A 50 -4.71 -2.65 0.66
C ARG A 50 -3.28 -3.16 0.53
N ALA A 51 -2.98 -4.35 1.07
CA ALA A 51 -1.66 -4.95 0.96
C ALA A 51 -1.27 -5.22 -0.50
N LYS A 52 -2.19 -5.78 -1.30
CA LYS A 52 -2.00 -6.00 -2.74
C LYS A 52 -1.72 -4.71 -3.49
N ASP A 53 -2.47 -3.64 -3.20
CA ASP A 53 -2.29 -2.36 -3.87
C ASP A 53 -0.97 -1.67 -3.45
N GLN A 54 -0.55 -1.80 -2.19
CA GLN A 54 0.78 -1.36 -1.75
C GLN A 54 1.91 -2.10 -2.48
N LEU A 55 1.82 -3.43 -2.59
CA LEU A 55 2.81 -4.24 -3.31
C LEU A 55 2.88 -3.87 -4.79
N ARG A 56 1.73 -3.66 -5.44
CA ARG A 56 1.67 -3.18 -6.84
C ARG A 56 2.32 -1.81 -7.00
N ASN A 57 2.10 -0.89 -6.08
CA ASN A 57 2.75 0.42 -6.10
C ASN A 57 4.27 0.31 -5.99
N ARG A 58 4.76 -0.51 -5.05
CA ARG A 58 6.20 -0.78 -4.89
C ARG A 58 6.79 -1.40 -6.15
N GLN A 59 6.13 -2.41 -6.71
CA GLN A 59 6.56 -3.05 -7.95
C GLN A 59 6.65 -2.04 -9.11
N ARG A 60 5.67 -1.14 -9.26
CA ARG A 60 5.71 -0.09 -10.29
C ARG A 60 6.86 0.89 -10.06
N SER A 61 7.10 1.32 -8.82
CA SER A 61 8.23 2.21 -8.49
C SER A 61 9.56 1.56 -8.84
N LEU A 62 9.75 0.30 -8.42
CA LEU A 62 10.98 -0.45 -8.69
C LEU A 62 11.21 -0.64 -10.20
N ARG A 63 10.16 -0.93 -10.96
CA ARG A 63 10.24 -1.01 -12.43
C ARG A 63 10.68 0.30 -13.06
N ARG A 64 10.10 1.44 -12.64
CA ARG A 64 10.52 2.76 -13.11
C ARG A 64 11.97 3.07 -12.76
N GLN A 65 12.42 2.72 -11.56
CA GLN A 65 13.82 2.88 -11.16
C GLN A 65 14.75 2.03 -12.02
N LEU A 66 14.38 0.77 -12.32
CA LEU A 66 15.13 -0.08 -13.23
C LEU A 66 15.16 0.50 -14.65
N GLU A 67 14.02 0.98 -15.17
CA GLU A 67 13.95 1.64 -16.48
C GLU A 67 14.86 2.87 -16.56
N LEU A 68 14.94 3.68 -15.49
CA LEU A 68 15.84 4.84 -15.44
C LEU A 68 17.32 4.43 -15.41
N LEU A 69 17.67 3.40 -14.63
CA LEU A 69 19.05 2.91 -14.53
C LEU A 69 19.51 2.18 -15.81
N LEU A 70 18.58 1.51 -16.49
CA LEU A 70 18.82 0.79 -17.75
C LEU A 70 18.65 1.70 -18.98
N SER A 71 18.14 2.92 -18.81
CA SER A 71 18.02 3.86 -19.92
C SER A 71 19.42 4.26 -20.39
N PRO A 72 19.73 4.11 -21.68
CA PRO A 72 21.07 4.35 -22.22
C PRO A 72 21.55 5.81 -22.04
N ASP A 73 20.65 6.77 -21.83
CA ASP A 73 20.99 8.20 -21.62
C ASP A 73 21.20 8.56 -20.11
N GLY A 74 20.99 7.61 -19.18
CA GLY A 74 21.06 7.82 -17.73
C GLY A 74 22.46 7.71 -17.11
N GLY A 75 23.46 7.29 -17.89
CA GLY A 75 24.86 7.18 -17.46
C GLY A 75 25.82 8.21 -18.05
N GLU A 76 25.43 8.93 -19.13
CA GLU A 76 26.38 9.72 -19.92
C GLU A 76 26.20 11.24 -19.83
N ARG A 77 25.11 11.74 -19.24
CA ARG A 77 24.87 13.20 -19.13
C ARG A 77 25.52 13.90 -17.94
N SER A 78 26.29 13.20 -17.10
CA SER A 78 27.07 13.85 -16.05
C SER A 78 28.43 14.41 -16.54
N ARG A 79 28.66 14.52 -17.85
CA ARG A 79 29.97 14.86 -18.42
C ARG A 79 30.04 16.11 -19.32
N ALA A 80 28.99 16.91 -19.41
CA ALA A 80 28.95 17.97 -20.43
C ALA A 80 28.85 19.41 -19.91
N ASP A 81 29.29 19.73 -18.69
CA ASP A 81 29.46 21.14 -18.28
C ASP A 81 30.73 21.31 -17.43
N SER A 82 31.89 21.03 -18.03
CA SER A 82 33.18 21.50 -17.53
C SER A 82 34.15 21.65 -18.69
N LEU A 83 33.92 22.63 -19.55
CA LEU A 83 34.94 23.30 -20.36
C LEU A 83 34.36 24.64 -20.90
N ASP A 84 34.41 25.70 -20.09
CA ASP A 84 34.94 26.96 -20.60
C ASP A 84 35.60 27.74 -19.46
N SER A 85 36.91 27.92 -19.60
CA SER A 85 37.75 28.64 -18.65
C SER A 85 38.20 29.93 -19.31
N SER A 86 38.18 31.00 -18.51
CA SER A 86 39.09 32.15 -18.63
C SER A 86 38.79 33.16 -19.75
N GLN A 87 38.39 34.38 -19.37
CA GLN A 87 39.30 35.54 -19.33
C GLN A 87 38.61 36.82 -18.83
N LEU A 88 39.17 37.35 -17.74
CA LEU A 88 39.53 38.76 -17.51
C LEU A 88 38.45 39.85 -17.62
N SER A 89 38.18 40.54 -16.51
CA SER A 89 38.20 42.02 -16.42
C SER A 89 38.09 42.51 -14.97
N GLU A 90 39.24 42.92 -14.42
CA GLU A 90 39.54 44.14 -13.64
C GLU A 90 38.67 44.59 -12.43
N PRO A 91 39.30 45.16 -11.38
CA PRO A 91 38.64 45.53 -10.13
C PRO A 91 37.91 46.87 -10.22
N SER A 92 36.65 46.93 -9.77
CA SER A 92 35.96 48.20 -9.56
C SER A 92 36.06 48.58 -8.07
N GLU A 93 36.97 49.50 -7.76
CA GLU A 93 36.98 50.23 -6.51
C GLU A 93 35.67 50.99 -6.33
N GLY A 94 34.90 50.61 -5.32
CA GLY A 94 33.69 51.30 -4.89
C GLY A 94 33.70 51.43 -3.38
N GLY A 95 34.46 52.40 -2.87
CA GLY A 95 34.56 52.65 -1.44
C GLY A 95 33.25 53.14 -0.80
N ARG A 96 33.32 53.16 0.55
CA ARG A 96 32.56 53.96 1.52
C ARG A 96 31.38 53.24 2.19
N GLY A 97 31.55 52.98 3.48
CA GLY A 97 30.55 53.40 4.46
C GLY A 97 30.17 52.39 5.54
N ASN A 98 30.87 52.45 6.68
CA ASN A 98 30.33 52.18 8.01
C ASN A 98 28.88 52.67 8.15
N LYS A 99 28.03 51.96 8.89
CA LYS A 99 27.84 52.25 10.33
C LYS A 99 26.95 51.24 11.05
N CYS A 100 27.27 51.14 12.34
CA CYS A 100 26.62 50.45 13.44
C CYS A 100 25.12 50.72 13.57
#